data_AF-V4HKK1-F1
#
_entry.id   AF-V4HKK1-F1
#
_cell.length_a   1.000
_cell.length_b   1.000
_cell.length_c   1.000
_cell.angle_alpha   90.00
_cell.angle_beta   90.00
_cell.angle_gamma   90.00
#
_symmetry.space_group_name_H-M   'P 1'
#
loop_
_entity.id
_entity.type
_entity.pdbx_description
1 polymer ?
#
loop_
_entity_poly.entity_id
_entity_poly.type
_entity_poly.pdbx_seq_one_letter_code
_entity_poly.pdbx_strand_id
1 'polypeptide(L)' 'MSANREETDAPDETPGDDDDHLTDVPDGAGCTEIWEHISERRDADDGE' A
#
# COMPACT_ATOMS: atom_id res chain seq x y z
N MET A 1 -1.23 -31.45 7.88
CA MET A 1 -1.16 -30.39 6.85
C MET A 1 -0.38 -29.26 7.48
N SER A 2 0.81 -28.99 6.95
CA SER A 2 1.79 -28.06 7.53
C SER A 2 1.18 -26.68 7.74
N ALA A 3 1.22 -26.20 8.98
CA ALA A 3 0.96 -24.80 9.29
C ALA A 3 2.17 -23.99 8.84
N ASN A 4 2.07 -23.36 7.67
CA ASN A 4 2.95 -22.28 7.26
C ASN A 4 2.11 -21.02 7.20
N ARG A 5 1.93 -20.36 8.36
CA ARG A 5 1.16 -19.12 8.49
C ARG A 5 1.92 -18.05 9.27
N GLU A 6 3.20 -18.25 9.52
CA GLU A 6 3.99 -17.26 10.23
C GLU A 6 5.33 -17.12 9.52
N GLU A 7 5.31 -16.36 8.42
CA GLU A 7 6.48 -15.56 8.07
C GLU A 7 6.04 -14.14 8.41
N THR A 8 6.45 -13.73 9.61
CA THR A 8 6.27 -12.36 10.10
C THR A 8 6.99 -11.46 9.13
N ASP A 9 6.21 -10.71 8.34
CA ASP A 9 6.63 -9.46 7.71
C ASP A 9 7.00 -8.53 8.87
N ALA A 10 8.27 -8.61 9.30
CA ALA A 10 8.82 -7.64 10.21
C ALA A 10 9.03 -6.40 9.34
N PRO A 11 8.25 -5.32 9.51
CA PRO A 11 8.53 -4.11 8.77
C PRO A 11 9.95 -3.70 9.14
N ASP A 12 10.81 -3.54 8.12
CA ASP A 12 12.08 -2.84 8.29
C ASP A 12 11.70 -1.36 8.46
N GLU A 13 11.22 -1.02 9.66
CA GLU A 13 10.61 0.27 10.01
C GLU A 13 11.70 1.34 10.00
N THR A 14 12.03 1.82 8.80
CA THR A 14 12.51 3.19 8.65
C THR A 14 11.29 4.07 8.89
N PRO A 15 11.20 4.82 10.00
CA PRO A 15 10.01 5.60 10.32
C PRO A 15 9.90 6.75 9.31
N GLY A 16 9.22 6.50 8.19
CA GLY A 16 8.98 7.48 7.13
C GLY A 16 8.70 6.92 5.73
N ASP A 17 9.07 5.67 5.41
CA ASP A 17 8.94 5.16 4.04
C ASP A 17 7.63 4.40 3.78
N ASP A 18 6.97 3.88 4.82
CA ASP A 18 5.76 3.07 4.70
C ASP A 18 4.52 3.87 4.27
N ASP A 19 4.49 5.19 4.44
CA ASP A 19 3.38 6.06 4.04
C ASP A 19 3.72 7.02 2.90
N ASP A 20 4.96 7.02 2.41
CA ASP A 20 5.39 7.90 1.32
C ASP A 20 4.57 7.65 0.03
N HIS A 21 4.17 6.40 -0.21
CA HIS A 21 3.30 6.04 -1.33
C HIS A 21 1.83 6.47 -1.16
N LEU A 22 1.45 6.94 0.03
CA LEU A 22 0.14 7.50 0.37
C LEU A 22 0.15 9.04 0.43
N THR A 23 1.28 9.72 0.17
CA THR A 23 1.34 11.19 0.24
C THR A 23 0.44 11.89 -0.75
N ASP A 24 0.07 11.21 -1.84
CA ASP A 24 -0.84 11.71 -2.87
C ASP A 24 -2.32 11.47 -2.49
N VAL A 25 -2.58 10.69 -1.43
CA VAL A 25 -3.91 10.38 -0.91
C VAL A 25 -4.33 11.47 0.09
N PRO A 26 -5.53 12.07 -0.03
CA PRO A 26 -6.01 13.08 0.90
C PRO A 26 -6.18 12.56 2.34
N ASP A 27 -5.82 13.38 3.31
CA ASP A 27 -6.12 13.12 4.73
C ASP A 27 -7.63 12.93 4.94
N GLY A 28 -8.00 11.77 5.50
CA GLY A 28 -9.40 11.43 5.76
C GLY A 28 -10.13 10.74 4.61
N ALA A 29 -9.43 10.34 3.54
CA ALA A 29 -9.97 9.45 2.52
C ALA A 29 -10.46 8.12 3.13
N GLY A 30 -11.65 7.68 2.71
CA GLY A 30 -12.19 6.39 3.10
C GLY A 30 -11.52 5.22 2.38
N CYS A 31 -11.77 3.99 2.86
CA CYS A 31 -11.14 2.79 2.30
C CYS A 31 -11.36 2.63 0.79
N THR A 32 -12.53 3.01 0.28
CA THR A 32 -12.83 2.94 -1.16
C THR A 32 -12.01 3.97 -1.95
N GLU A 33 -11.97 5.21 -1.47
CA GLU A 33 -11.27 6.32 -2.13
C GLU A 33 -9.76 6.05 -2.20
N ILE A 34 -9.17 5.47 -1.14
CA ILE A 34 -7.76 5.03 -1.13
C ILE A 34 -7.50 3.99 -2.23
N TRP A 35 -8.38 2.99 -2.36
CA TRP A 35 -8.21 1.93 -3.36
C TRP A 35 -8.34 2.44 -4.79
N GLU A 36 -9.26 3.37 -5.06
CA GLU A 36 -9.42 4.01 -6.36
C GLU A 36 -8.13 4.73 -6.75
N HIS A 37 -7.61 5.57 -5.86
CA HIS A 37 -6.39 6.36 -6.07
C HIS A 37 -5.17 5.49 -6.40
N ILE A 38 -4.98 4.40 -5.65
CA ILE A 38 -3.85 3.49 -5.88
C ILE A 38 -4.06 2.65 -7.15
N SER A 39 -5.30 2.27 -7.48
CA SER A 39 -5.58 1.47 -8.67
C SER A 39 -5.35 2.27 -9.95
N GLU A 40 -5.78 3.54 -9.99
CA GLU A 40 -5.55 4.44 -11.12
C GLU A 40 -4.04 4.66 -11.37
N ARG A 41 -3.27 4.82 -10.29
CA ARG A 41 -1.81 4.96 -10.39
C ARG A 41 -1.13 3.72 -10.94
N ARG A 42 -1.59 2.52 -10.55
CA ARG A 42 -1.05 1.25 -11.09
C ARG A 42 -1.36 1.10 -12.58
N ASP A 43 -2.60 1.33 -12.99
CA ASP A 43 -2.99 1.29 -14.42
C ASP A 43 -2.16 2.28 -15.27
N ALA A 44 -1.80 3.44 -14.70
CA ALA A 44 -0.93 4.42 -15.35
C ALA A 44 0.55 3.97 -15.46
N ASP A 45 1.05 3.20 -14.49
CA ASP A 45 2.43 2.68 -14.45
C ASP A 45 2.58 1.39 -15.29
N ASP A 46 1.57 0.51 -15.26
CA ASP A 46 1.53 -0.77 -15.98
C ASP A 46 1.22 -0.62 -17.49
N GLY A 47 0.89 0.60 -17.95
CA GLY A 47 0.44 0.90 -19.32
C GLY A 47 1.53 1.24 -20.35
N GLU A 48 2.82 1.10 -20.03
CA GLU A 48 3.96 1.39 -20.92
C GLU A 48 4.38 0.24 -21.85
#